data_AF-A0A4Z1HIY1-F1
#
_entry.id   AF-A0A4Z1HIY1-F1
#
_cell.length_a   1.000
_cell.length_b   1.000
_cell.length_c   1.000
_cell.angle_alpha   90.00
_cell.angle_beta   90.00
_cell.angle_gamma   90.00
#
_symmetry.space_group_name_H-M   'P 1'
#
loop_
_entity.id
_entity.type
_entity.pdbx_description
1 polymer ?
#
loop_
_entity_poly.entity_id
_entity_poly.type
_entity_poly.pdbx_seq_one_letter_code
_entity_poly.pdbx_strand_id
1 'polypeptide(L)'
;MFVHTLNPDNKILQRNKTATRVFEDHKIIWRFNDDIHPESPEADELEAQGRGRETANGEFVRNLKIGDVVTLWAKARFPGWANTVEDVSMDVYYAV
;
A
#
# COMPACT_ATOMS: atom_id res chain seq x y z
N MET A 1 19.45 -3.59 -13.59
CA MET A 1 18.80 -2.40 -12.98
C MET A 1 19.45 -2.17 -11.62
N PHE A 2 19.77 -0.92 -11.26
CA PHE A 2 20.37 -0.60 -9.95
C PHE A 2 19.29 -0.62 -8.86
N VAL A 3 19.54 -1.31 -7.73
CA VAL A 3 18.62 -1.39 -6.58
C VAL A 3 19.22 -0.60 -5.43
N HIS A 4 18.55 0.49 -5.04
CA HIS A 4 18.98 1.33 -3.92
C HIS A 4 18.47 0.75 -2.59
N THR A 5 19.23 0.88 -1.50
CA THR A 5 18.86 0.35 -0.16
C THR A 5 17.56 0.94 0.40
N LEU A 6 17.20 2.15 -0.03
CA LEU A 6 15.96 2.83 0.35
C LEU A 6 14.77 2.48 -0.57
N ASN A 7 14.97 1.65 -1.60
CA ASN A 7 13.85 1.20 -2.43
C ASN A 7 12.81 0.48 -1.56
N PRO A 8 11.51 0.72 -1.83
CA PRO A 8 10.45 -0.02 -1.16
C PRO A 8 10.48 -1.50 -1.54
N ASP A 9 9.96 -2.34 -0.64
CA ASP A 9 9.60 -3.72 -0.95
C ASP A 9 8.24 -3.79 -1.70
N ASN A 10 7.79 -5.00 -1.99
CA ASN A 10 6.52 -5.26 -2.67
C ASN A 10 5.28 -5.14 -1.76
N LYS A 11 5.46 -4.80 -0.48
CA LYS A 11 4.38 -4.67 0.52
C LYS A 11 3.96 -3.23 0.77
N ILE A 12 4.50 -2.29 -0.01
CA ILE A 12 4.07 -0.89 0.09
C ILE A 12 2.60 -0.71 -0.26
N LEU A 13 1.97 0.22 0.47
CA LEU A 13 0.55 0.46 0.31
C LEU A 13 0.26 1.33 -0.92
N GLN A 14 0.97 2.45 -1.04
CA GLN A 14 0.78 3.38 -2.15
C GLN A 14 2.05 4.22 -2.39
N ARG A 15 2.37 4.45 -3.66
CA ARG A 15 3.35 5.44 -4.12
C ARG A 15 2.60 6.70 -4.52
N ASN A 16 3.08 7.85 -4.06
CA ASN A 16 2.58 9.14 -4.54
C ASN A 16 3.06 9.39 -5.98
N LYS A 17 2.23 10.05 -6.79
CA LYS A 17 2.65 10.54 -8.10
C LYS A 17 3.67 11.67 -7.93
N THR A 18 4.69 11.66 -8.77
CA THR A 18 5.75 12.66 -8.73
C THR A 18 5.28 13.94 -9.41
N ALA A 19 5.59 15.09 -8.80
CA ALA A 19 5.41 16.43 -9.39
C ALA A 19 3.96 16.82 -9.75
N THR A 20 2.97 16.30 -9.02
CA THR A 20 1.58 16.78 -9.13
C THR A 20 1.33 17.90 -8.11
N ARG A 21 0.52 18.90 -8.49
CA ARG A 21 0.03 19.94 -7.55
C ARG A 21 -1.35 19.63 -6.98
N VAL A 22 -2.03 18.66 -7.58
CA VAL A 22 -3.37 18.23 -7.20
C VAL A 22 -3.22 17.05 -6.25
N PHE A 23 -3.92 17.12 -5.12
CA PHE A 23 -4.06 15.98 -4.20
C PHE A 23 -4.90 14.89 -4.86
N GLU A 24 -4.49 13.64 -4.68
CA GLU A 24 -5.19 12.48 -5.24
C GLU A 24 -5.57 11.52 -4.12
N ASP A 25 -6.84 11.13 -4.12
CA ASP A 25 -7.37 10.18 -3.16
C ASP A 25 -7.00 8.76 -3.58
N HIS A 26 -6.26 8.07 -2.72
CA HIS A 26 -5.92 6.67 -2.90
C HIS A 26 -6.76 5.80 -1.95
N LYS A 27 -7.68 5.02 -2.52
CA LYS A 27 -8.50 4.07 -1.77
C LYS A 27 -7.90 2.67 -1.82
N ILE A 28 -7.39 2.20 -0.69
CA ILE A 28 -6.88 0.85 -0.53
C ILE A 28 -7.91 0.03 0.22
N ILE A 29 -8.31 -1.09 -0.36
CA ILE A 29 -9.19 -2.06 0.28
C ILE A 29 -8.42 -3.37 0.37
N TRP A 30 -8.46 -3.97 1.56
CA TRP A 30 -8.07 -5.35 1.80
C TRP A 30 -9.29 -6.15 2.21
N ARG A 31 -9.42 -7.35 1.66
CA ARG A 31 -10.46 -8.30 2.03
C ARG A 31 -9.82 -9.62 2.42
N PHE A 32 -10.49 -10.35 3.31
CA PHE A 32 -10.04 -11.67 3.73
C PHE A 32 -10.04 -12.69 2.58
N ASN A 33 -10.86 -12.46 1.55
CA ASN A 33 -11.01 -13.32 0.37
C ASN A 33 -10.29 -12.78 -0.87
N ASP A 34 -9.45 -11.75 -0.73
CA ASP A 34 -8.54 -11.36 -1.80
C ASP A 34 -7.54 -12.51 -2.05
N ASP A 35 -7.20 -12.75 -3.32
CA ASP A 35 -6.34 -13.86 -3.77
C ASP A 35 -5.55 -13.49 -5.05
N ILE A 36 -5.11 -12.23 -5.15
CA ILE A 36 -4.23 -11.83 -6.26
C ILE A 36 -2.84 -12.41 -5.98
N HIS A 37 -2.38 -13.28 -6.88
CA HIS A 37 -1.04 -13.83 -6.83
C HIS A 37 -0.02 -12.76 -7.22
N PRO A 38 1.09 -12.53 -6.47
CA PRO A 38 2.01 -11.43 -6.73
C PRO A 38 2.66 -11.42 -8.12
N GLU A 39 2.69 -12.56 -8.80
CA GLU A 39 3.24 -12.72 -10.16
C GLU A 39 2.15 -12.79 -11.26
N SER A 40 0.89 -12.51 -10.93
CA SER A 40 -0.19 -12.52 -11.91
C SER A 40 -0.32 -11.19 -12.67
N PRO A 41 -0.96 -11.16 -13.84
CA PRO A 41 -1.22 -9.92 -14.57
C PRO A 41 -2.01 -8.88 -13.74
N GLU A 42 -2.90 -9.33 -12.86
CA GLU A 42 -3.65 -8.46 -11.95
C GLU A 42 -2.71 -7.75 -10.96
N ALA A 43 -1.59 -8.36 -10.58
CA ALA A 43 -0.57 -7.72 -9.77
C ALA A 43 0.17 -6.61 -10.54
N ASP A 44 0.28 -6.70 -11.86
CA ASP A 44 0.86 -5.64 -12.69
C ASP A 44 -0.04 -4.39 -12.67
N GLU A 45 -1.36 -4.58 -12.64
CA GLU A 45 -2.32 -3.49 -12.48
C GLU A 45 -2.15 -2.79 -11.11
N LEU A 46 -1.89 -3.56 -10.05
CA LEU A 46 -1.57 -3.01 -8.73
C LEU A 46 -0.31 -2.15 -8.77
N GLU A 47 0.74 -2.64 -9.43
CA GLU A 47 1.97 -1.89 -9.55
C GLU A 47 1.80 -0.61 -10.40
N ALA A 48 1.03 -0.70 -11.50
CA ALA A 48 0.73 0.43 -12.37
C ALA A 48 0.02 1.58 -11.64
N GLN A 49 -0.83 1.27 -10.66
CA GLN A 49 -1.46 2.27 -9.78
C GLN A 49 -0.58 2.68 -8.59
N GLY A 50 0.64 2.15 -8.46
CA GLY A 50 1.58 2.48 -7.40
C GLY A 50 1.40 1.69 -6.10
N ARG A 51 0.61 0.61 -6.10
CA ARG A 51 0.40 -0.30 -4.98
C ARG A 51 1.35 -1.51 -5.07
N GLY A 52 1.77 -2.05 -3.93
CA GLY A 52 2.66 -3.21 -3.91
C GLY A 52 1.96 -4.50 -4.35
N ARG A 53 2.65 -5.33 -5.14
CA ARG A 53 2.13 -6.60 -5.69
C ARG A 53 1.69 -7.60 -4.62
N GLU A 54 2.28 -7.54 -3.41
CA GLU A 54 1.98 -8.46 -2.31
C GLU A 54 0.85 -7.97 -1.38
N THR A 55 0.13 -6.91 -1.76
CA THR A 55 -0.81 -6.25 -0.85
C THR A 55 -2.28 -6.56 -1.10
N ALA A 56 -2.62 -7.42 -2.07
CA ALA A 56 -4.01 -7.77 -2.40
C ALA A 56 -4.21 -9.30 -2.49
N ASN A 57 -3.50 -10.05 -1.64
CA ASN A 57 -3.58 -11.51 -1.53
C ASN A 57 -4.40 -11.98 -0.31
N GLY A 58 -4.99 -11.04 0.45
CA GLY A 58 -5.80 -11.28 1.65
C GLY A 58 -5.04 -11.76 2.89
N GLU A 59 -3.73 -11.99 2.80
CA GLU A 59 -2.89 -12.50 3.88
C GLU A 59 -2.90 -11.55 5.09
N PHE A 60 -2.82 -10.23 4.84
CA PHE A 60 -2.86 -9.23 5.91
C PHE A 60 -4.11 -9.38 6.78
N VAL A 61 -5.31 -9.43 6.17
CA VAL A 61 -6.57 -9.50 6.89
C VAL A 61 -6.75 -10.85 7.59
N ARG A 62 -6.39 -11.96 6.94
CA ARG A 62 -6.51 -13.30 7.53
C ARG A 62 -5.60 -13.50 8.75
N ASN A 63 -4.50 -12.75 8.83
CA ASN A 63 -3.55 -12.83 9.93
C ASN A 63 -3.84 -11.85 11.08
N LEU A 64 -4.78 -10.91 10.92
CA LEU A 64 -5.18 -10.01 12.01
C LEU A 64 -5.85 -10.78 13.14
N LYS A 65 -5.45 -10.46 14.37
CA LYS A 65 -5.99 -11.04 15.60
C LYS A 65 -6.55 -9.94 16.50
N ILE A 66 -7.40 -10.35 17.42
CA ILE A 66 -7.89 -9.45 18.48
C ILE A 66 -6.68 -8.95 19.28
N GLY A 67 -6.56 -7.63 19.39
CA GLY A 67 -5.46 -6.95 20.08
C GLY A 67 -4.34 -6.47 19.17
N ASP A 68 -4.35 -6.81 17.88
CA ASP A 68 -3.37 -6.28 16.93
C ASP A 68 -3.57 -4.78 16.70
N VAL A 69 -2.48 -4.08 16.43
CA VAL A 69 -2.46 -2.64 16.12
C VAL A 69 -2.11 -2.46 14.64
N VAL A 70 -2.97 -1.75 13.91
CA VAL A 70 -2.69 -1.36 12.53
C VAL A 70 -2.12 0.06 12.52
N THR A 71 -0.95 0.25 11.90
CA THR A 71 -0.28 1.55 11.81
C THR A 71 0.03 1.88 10.36
N LEU A 72 -0.38 3.08 9.91
CA LEU A 72 0.00 3.61 8.61
C LEU A 72 1.29 4.41 8.72
N TRP A 73 2.24 4.12 7.84
CA TRP A 73 3.50 4.85 7.73
C TRP A 73 3.61 5.56 6.38
N ALA A 74 3.48 6.88 6.39
CA ALA A 74 3.73 7.73 5.24
C ALA A 74 5.12 8.37 5.36
N LYS A 75 6.00 8.17 4.37
CA LYS A 75 7.37 8.71 4.39
C LYS A 75 7.93 8.99 3.01
N ALA A 76 8.70 10.07 2.89
CA ALA A 76 9.63 10.26 1.79
C ALA A 76 10.90 9.44 2.03
N ARG A 77 11.33 8.65 1.04
CA ARG A 77 12.46 7.71 1.21
C ARG A 77 13.80 8.23 0.71
N PHE A 78 13.81 9.26 -0.13
CA PHE A 78 15.04 9.77 -0.76
C PHE A 78 15.34 11.21 -0.34
N PRO A 79 16.63 11.60 -0.27
CA PRO A 79 17.01 12.98 0.01
C PRO A 79 16.35 13.96 -0.97
N GLY A 80 15.85 15.08 -0.44
CA GLY A 80 15.17 16.12 -1.23
C GLY A 80 13.73 15.79 -1.63
N TRP A 81 13.20 14.61 -1.29
CA TRP A 81 11.80 14.27 -1.52
C TRP A 81 10.94 14.72 -0.34
N ALA A 82 9.72 15.14 -0.64
CA ALA A 82 8.68 15.42 0.35
C ALA A 82 7.50 14.47 0.13
N ASN A 83 6.86 14.07 1.22
CA ASN A 83 5.60 13.34 1.19
C ASN A 83 4.57 14.21 1.92
N THR A 84 3.65 14.79 1.16
CA THR A 84 2.57 15.63 1.69
C THR A 84 1.29 14.83 1.66
N VAL A 85 0.69 14.63 2.82
CA VAL A 85 -0.59 13.94 3.00
C VAL A 85 -1.52 14.92 3.69
N GLU A 86 -2.67 15.19 3.07
CA GLU A 86 -3.66 16.13 3.61
C GLU A 86 -4.52 15.45 4.68
N ASP A 87 -5.04 14.26 4.39
CA ASP A 87 -5.88 13.50 5.29
C ASP A 87 -5.61 11.99 5.20
N VAL A 88 -5.92 11.26 6.28
CA VAL A 88 -5.90 9.80 6.32
C VAL A 88 -7.09 9.32 7.13
N SER A 89 -7.89 8.45 6.51
CA SER A 89 -8.89 7.65 7.21
C SER A 89 -8.61 6.16 7.05
N MET A 90 -8.91 5.39 8.09
CA MET A 90 -8.82 3.93 8.08
C MET A 90 -10.03 3.34 8.79
N ASP A 91 -10.82 2.57 8.03
CA ASP A 91 -11.97 1.84 8.54
C ASP A 91 -11.64 0.35 8.61
N VAL A 92 -11.88 -0.26 9.78
CA VAL A 92 -11.66 -1.69 10.02
C VAL A 92 -12.99 -2.35 10.34
N TYR A 93 -13.38 -3.32 9.52
CA TYR A 93 -14.60 -4.10 9.69
C TYR A 93 -14.24 -5.54 10.03
N TYR A 94 -14.86 -6.09 11.08
CA TYR A 94 -14.74 -7.51 11.44
C TYR A 94 -16.13 -8.06 11.78
N ALA A 95 -16.37 -9.32 11.40
CA ALA A 95 -17.53 -10.07 11.86
C ALA A 95 -17.13 -10.83 13.14
N VAL A 96 -18.05 -10.87 14.10
CA VAL A 96 -17.95 -11.67 15.34
C VAL A 96 -18.76 -12.94 15.19
#